data_AF-A0A6P6RDQ2-F1
#
_entry.id   AF-A0A6P6RDQ2-F1
#
_cell.length_a   1.000
_cell.length_b   1.000
_cell.length_c   1.000
_cell.angle_alpha   90.00
_cell.angle_beta   90.00
_cell.angle_gamma   90.00
#
_symmetry.space_group_name_H-M   'P 1'
#
loop_
_entity.id
_entity.type
_entity.pdbx_description
1 polymer ?
#
loop_
_entity_poly.entity_id
_entity_poly.type
_entity_poly.pdbx_seq_one_letter_code
_entity_poly.pdbx_strand_id
1 'polypeptide(L)'
;MAGSSFSDFTGELHQSQKQLSIQERLFTPDNLAKVQKDRQFVSDVINGLMVDLQEKNSFQSLFSAVEEQRKKKAQLLDIINREEEGRLRIKALQKELLDIHKQKTEECVRLEELVAYLRDQVQDIRVRSNRQGKFVNSCAEQLVCQGLKVNSQKEKELEDEVGILQERTEEEKNVHNELETFLKRQHANLQEKLQFWIQRYEKDMEKKEQEITALQNKRNVSQARIQELSKKCRDMQEVIIEDRTEKEHLRAQLEKEQKERDAATKIQAWWRGTLVRKGLGSPKKDKSKSKGGKKGKKKKK
;
A
#
# COMPACT_ATOMS: atom_id res chain seq x y z
N MET A 1 126.52 31.48 63.64
CA MET A 1 127.40 31.64 62.46
C MET A 1 126.90 30.67 61.38
N ALA A 2 126.81 31.10 60.12
CA ALA A 2 126.40 30.36 58.90
C ALA A 2 124.91 30.41 58.44
N GLY A 3 124.14 31.46 58.76
CA GLY A 3 122.76 31.64 58.28
C GLY A 3 122.51 32.80 57.30
N SER A 4 123.40 33.81 57.22
CA SER A 4 123.17 35.01 56.36
C SER A 4 124.01 35.04 55.08
N SER A 5 124.95 34.11 54.88
CA SER A 5 125.82 34.10 53.68
C SER A 5 125.19 33.41 52.46
N PHE A 6 124.10 32.66 52.63
CA PHE A 6 123.49 31.88 51.54
C PHE A 6 122.30 32.58 50.87
N SER A 7 121.63 33.50 51.58
CA SER A 7 120.59 34.37 51.04
C SER A 7 121.15 35.45 50.11
N ASP A 8 122.34 35.98 50.40
CA ASP A 8 123.01 36.96 49.54
C ASP A 8 123.47 36.34 48.21
N PHE A 9 123.97 35.10 48.24
CA PHE A 9 124.42 34.39 47.03
C PHE A 9 123.27 34.02 46.07
N THR A 10 122.08 33.75 46.61
CA THR A 10 120.88 33.44 45.80
C THR A 10 120.22 34.69 45.21
N GLY A 11 120.31 35.83 45.90
CA GLY A 11 119.94 37.14 45.38
C GLY A 11 120.85 37.60 44.22
N GLU A 12 122.17 37.42 44.36
CA GLU A 12 123.14 37.72 43.30
C GLU A 12 122.93 36.85 42.05
N LEU A 13 122.64 35.55 42.21
CA LEU A 13 122.36 34.65 41.09
C LEU A 13 121.08 35.04 40.32
N HIS A 14 119.99 35.39 41.01
CA HIS A 14 118.76 35.88 40.38
C HIS A 14 118.96 37.22 39.68
N GLN A 15 119.76 38.11 40.25
CA GLN A 15 120.11 39.39 39.63
C GLN A 15 120.94 39.17 38.35
N SER A 16 121.87 38.22 38.38
CA SER A 16 122.69 37.82 37.23
C SER A 16 121.87 37.15 36.12
N GLN A 17 120.90 36.29 36.47
CA GLN A 17 120.00 35.65 35.49
C GLN A 17 119.00 36.65 34.86
N LYS A 18 118.54 37.64 35.65
CA LYS A 18 117.74 38.75 35.14
C LYS A 18 118.55 39.64 34.20
N GLN A 19 119.84 39.86 34.50
CA GLN A 19 120.75 40.58 33.60
C GLN A 19 121.02 39.81 32.30
N LEU A 20 121.22 38.49 32.36
CA LEU A 20 121.38 37.63 31.17
C LEU A 20 120.14 37.62 30.28
N SER A 21 118.94 37.48 30.84
CA SER A 21 117.70 37.53 30.05
C SER A 21 117.41 38.91 29.44
N ILE A 22 117.86 39.99 30.09
CA ILE A 22 117.84 41.33 29.50
C ILE A 22 118.86 41.43 28.36
N GLN A 23 120.07 40.89 28.53
CA GLN A 23 121.06 40.83 27.45
C GLN A 23 120.54 40.02 26.25
N GLU A 24 119.97 38.83 26.46
CA GLU A 24 119.42 37.98 25.40
C GLU A 24 118.31 38.69 24.61
N ARG A 25 117.43 39.45 25.28
CA ARG A 25 116.42 40.28 24.61
C ARG A 25 117.02 41.42 23.80
N LEU A 26 118.10 42.04 24.29
CA LEU A 26 118.80 43.12 23.58
C LEU A 26 119.53 42.62 22.33
N PHE A 27 119.96 41.36 22.29
CA PHE A 27 120.69 40.75 21.17
C PHE A 27 119.83 39.91 20.22
N THR A 28 118.51 40.10 20.19
CA THR A 28 117.68 39.47 19.15
C THR A 28 118.01 40.05 17.76
N PRO A 29 118.03 39.23 16.69
CA PRO A 29 118.38 39.69 15.34
C PRO A 29 117.49 40.85 14.86
N ASP A 30 116.21 40.88 15.27
CA ASP A 30 115.30 41.97 14.97
C ASP A 30 115.66 43.28 15.70
N ASN A 31 116.06 43.19 16.97
CA ASN A 31 116.50 44.37 17.73
C ASN A 31 117.84 44.89 17.19
N LEU A 32 118.77 44.00 16.83
CA LEU A 32 120.03 44.36 16.16
C LEU A 32 119.76 45.02 14.79
N ALA A 33 118.83 44.47 13.99
CA ALA A 33 118.44 45.05 12.71
C ALA A 33 117.76 46.41 12.87
N LYS A 34 116.91 46.59 13.90
CA LYS A 34 116.31 47.88 14.26
C LYS A 34 117.36 48.88 14.68
N VAL A 35 118.29 48.52 15.57
CA VAL A 35 119.38 49.40 16.02
C VAL A 35 120.28 49.80 14.84
N GLN A 36 120.57 48.88 13.92
CA GLN A 36 121.34 49.19 12.72
C GLN A 36 120.57 50.16 11.78
N LYS A 37 119.25 49.97 11.61
CA LYS A 37 118.40 50.90 10.84
C LYS A 37 118.30 52.27 11.51
N ASP A 38 118.14 52.32 12.84
CA ASP A 38 118.08 53.55 13.62
C ASP A 38 119.43 54.29 13.53
N ARG A 39 120.56 53.56 13.60
CA ARG A 39 121.91 54.11 13.42
C ARG A 39 122.13 54.65 12.01
N GLN A 40 121.71 53.91 10.99
CA GLN A 40 121.81 54.35 9.59
C GLN A 40 120.96 55.60 9.36
N PHE A 41 119.71 55.61 9.86
CA PHE A 41 118.83 56.77 9.80
C PHE A 41 119.43 58.01 10.47
N VAL A 42 119.99 57.88 11.67
CA VAL A 42 120.66 59.00 12.35
C VAL A 42 121.89 59.46 11.56
N SER A 43 122.67 58.53 11.01
CA SER A 43 123.80 58.87 10.14
C SER A 43 123.35 59.62 8.88
N ASP A 44 122.28 59.17 8.24
CA ASP A 44 121.73 59.78 7.02
C ASP A 44 121.16 61.18 7.31
N VAL A 45 120.52 61.37 8.45
CA VAL A 45 120.00 62.67 8.92
C VAL A 45 121.14 63.63 9.28
N ILE A 46 122.19 63.15 9.97
CA ILE A 46 123.37 63.98 10.31
C ILE A 46 124.14 64.37 9.05
N ASN A 47 124.34 63.44 8.12
CA ASN A 47 125.00 63.73 6.85
C ASN A 47 124.18 64.72 6.01
N GLY A 48 122.85 64.54 5.93
CA GLY A 48 121.95 65.50 5.26
C GLY A 48 121.97 66.89 5.89
N LEU A 49 122.03 66.98 7.23
CA LEU A 49 122.18 68.23 7.96
C LEU A 49 123.55 68.89 7.73
N MET A 50 124.63 68.10 7.68
CA MET A 50 125.98 68.60 7.41
C MET A 50 126.09 69.18 6.00
N VAL A 51 125.50 68.53 5.01
CA VAL A 51 125.41 69.03 3.62
C VAL A 51 124.58 70.32 3.55
N ASP A 52 123.40 70.37 4.17
CA ASP A 52 122.55 71.56 4.15
C ASP A 52 123.18 72.76 4.89
N LEU A 53 123.98 72.50 5.93
CA LEU A 53 124.76 73.52 6.63
C LEU A 53 125.92 74.06 5.78
N GLN A 54 126.66 73.16 5.11
CA GLN A 54 127.83 73.52 4.31
C GLN A 54 127.46 74.22 3.01
N GLU A 55 126.36 73.82 2.35
CA GLU A 55 126.00 74.31 1.03
C GLU A 55 124.95 75.43 1.06
N LYS A 56 124.04 75.42 2.05
CA LYS A 56 122.83 76.26 2.02
C LYS A 56 122.60 77.09 3.28
N ASN A 57 123.47 76.99 4.31
CA ASN A 57 123.29 77.59 5.63
C ASN A 57 121.88 77.34 6.21
N SER A 58 121.32 76.14 6.02
CA SER A 58 119.93 75.81 6.34
C SER A 58 119.79 74.48 7.09
N PHE A 59 118.64 74.25 7.72
CA PHE A 59 118.32 73.05 8.53
C PHE A 59 117.09 72.29 8.01
N GLN A 60 116.71 72.48 6.75
CA GLN A 60 115.46 71.97 6.18
C GLN A 60 115.42 70.44 6.07
N SER A 61 116.54 69.76 5.78
CA SER A 61 116.61 68.29 5.79
C SER A 61 116.20 67.68 7.13
N LEU A 62 116.70 68.22 8.25
CA LEU A 62 116.33 67.77 9.59
C LEU A 62 114.84 68.02 9.87
N PHE A 63 114.32 69.20 9.52
CA PHE A 63 112.91 69.52 9.72
C PHE A 63 111.99 68.59 8.92
N SER A 64 112.34 68.32 7.65
CA SER A 64 111.61 67.38 6.79
C SER A 64 111.66 65.95 7.33
N ALA A 65 112.83 65.47 7.79
CA ALA A 65 112.98 64.14 8.38
C ALA A 65 112.17 63.99 9.68
N VAL A 66 112.12 65.04 10.53
CA VAL A 66 111.32 65.05 11.76
C VAL A 66 109.82 65.08 11.45
N GLU A 67 109.37 65.89 10.49
CA GLU A 67 107.96 65.94 10.07
C GLU A 67 107.52 64.64 9.41
N GLU A 68 108.37 64.02 8.59
CA GLU A 68 108.10 62.70 8.02
C GLU A 68 108.00 61.63 9.12
N GLN A 69 108.87 61.67 10.13
CA GLN A 69 108.80 60.77 11.27
C GLN A 69 107.56 61.01 12.14
N ARG A 70 107.13 62.27 12.30
CA ARG A 70 105.86 62.62 12.95
C ARG A 70 104.65 62.10 12.17
N LYS A 71 104.64 62.25 10.84
CA LYS A 71 103.60 61.70 9.96
C LYS A 71 103.54 60.17 10.03
N LYS A 72 104.69 59.48 9.95
CA LYS A 72 104.79 58.03 10.12
C LYS A 72 104.26 57.58 11.48
N LYS A 73 104.59 58.29 12.56
CA LYS A 73 104.06 58.02 13.90
C LYS A 73 102.55 58.23 13.99
N ALA A 74 102.02 59.30 13.41
CA ALA A 74 100.58 59.56 13.38
C ALA A 74 99.81 58.51 12.58
N GLN A 75 100.34 58.09 11.41
CA GLN A 75 99.77 57.01 10.61
C GLN A 75 99.77 55.67 11.36
N LEU A 76 100.86 55.34 12.07
CA LEU A 76 100.92 54.15 12.92
C LEU A 76 99.84 54.16 14.02
N LEU A 77 99.67 55.29 14.72
CA LEU A 77 98.62 55.41 15.74
C LEU A 77 97.22 55.28 15.16
N ASP A 78 96.97 55.85 13.98
CA ASP A 78 95.68 55.75 13.29
C ASP A 78 95.39 54.31 12.80
N ILE A 79 96.42 53.58 12.34
CA ILE A 79 96.32 52.15 12.02
C ILE A 79 95.99 51.34 13.28
N ILE A 80 96.67 51.60 14.41
CA ILE A 80 96.43 50.92 15.69
C ILE A 80 94.99 51.14 16.16
N ASN A 81 94.50 52.39 16.15
CA ASN A 81 93.13 52.71 16.55
C ASN A 81 92.10 52.01 15.65
N ARG A 82 92.31 51.99 14.32
CA ARG A 82 91.41 51.28 13.40
C ARG A 82 91.44 49.76 13.60
N GLU A 83 92.59 49.18 13.94
CA GLU A 83 92.69 47.75 14.27
C GLU A 83 91.92 47.44 15.56
N GLU A 84 92.10 48.24 16.61
CA GLU A 84 91.38 48.07 17.87
C GLU A 84 89.86 48.20 17.68
N GLU A 85 89.40 49.22 16.95
CA GLU A 85 87.99 49.37 16.60
C GLU A 85 87.46 48.21 15.75
N GLY A 86 88.24 47.75 14.78
CA GLY A 86 87.92 46.60 13.94
C GLY A 86 87.80 45.32 14.76
N ARG A 87 88.73 45.10 15.69
CA ARG A 87 88.74 43.98 16.62
C ARG A 87 87.54 44.02 17.59
N LEU A 88 87.14 45.20 18.07
CA LEU A 88 85.93 45.37 18.86
C LEU A 88 84.67 45.07 18.04
N ARG A 89 84.59 45.54 16.79
CA ARG A 89 83.49 45.23 15.87
C ARG A 89 83.40 43.73 15.57
N ILE A 90 84.53 43.06 15.30
CA ILE A 90 84.57 41.61 15.07
C ILE A 90 84.06 40.87 16.30
N LYS A 91 84.49 41.25 17.52
CA LYS A 91 83.98 40.65 18.75
C LYS A 91 82.48 40.87 18.95
N ALA A 92 81.98 42.06 18.66
CA ALA A 92 80.55 42.36 18.75
C ALA A 92 79.73 41.50 17.77
N LEU A 93 80.16 41.43 16.51
CA LEU A 93 79.51 40.61 15.48
C LEU A 93 79.58 39.11 15.80
N GLN A 94 80.70 38.62 16.34
CA GLN A 94 80.82 37.24 16.80
C GLN A 94 79.83 36.93 17.92
N LYS A 95 79.64 37.86 18.85
CA LYS A 95 78.65 37.72 19.92
C LYS A 95 77.22 37.72 19.35
N GLU A 96 76.90 38.65 18.47
CA GLU A 96 75.58 38.70 17.81
C GLU A 96 75.28 37.43 17.03
N LEU A 97 76.25 36.88 16.30
CA LEU A 97 76.10 35.61 15.59
C LEU A 97 75.82 34.44 16.54
N LEU A 98 76.51 34.37 17.68
CA LEU A 98 76.27 33.34 18.68
C LEU A 98 74.87 33.47 19.30
N ASP A 99 74.45 34.69 19.63
CA ASP A 99 73.14 34.96 20.21
C ASP A 99 72.02 34.62 19.22
N ILE A 100 72.16 34.99 17.94
CA ILE A 100 71.22 34.62 16.86
C ILE A 100 71.18 33.10 16.69
N HIS A 101 72.34 32.43 16.67
CA HIS A 101 72.40 30.98 16.52
C HIS A 101 71.67 30.29 17.68
N LYS A 102 71.91 30.74 18.92
CA LYS A 102 71.22 30.22 20.11
C LYS A 102 69.71 30.42 20.01
N GLN A 103 69.26 31.64 19.69
CA GLN A 103 67.84 31.95 19.56
C GLN A 103 67.18 31.08 18.46
N LYS A 104 67.86 30.87 17.33
CA LYS A 104 67.36 30.03 16.25
C LYS A 104 67.30 28.56 16.64
N THR A 105 68.28 28.05 17.38
CA THR A 105 68.23 26.68 17.90
C THR A 105 67.08 26.48 18.87
N GLU A 106 66.84 27.43 19.79
CA GLU A 106 65.71 27.38 20.72
C GLU A 106 64.36 27.45 19.99
N GLU A 107 64.26 28.29 18.96
CA GLU A 107 63.07 28.38 18.11
C GLU A 107 62.81 27.08 17.33
N CYS A 108 63.85 26.45 16.78
CA CYS A 108 63.74 25.15 16.12
C CYS A 108 63.22 24.08 17.08
N VAL A 109 63.79 23.98 18.28
CA VAL A 109 63.34 23.00 19.30
C VAL A 109 61.87 23.24 19.67
N ARG A 110 61.47 24.50 19.90
CA ARG A 110 60.07 24.85 20.21
C ARG A 110 59.12 24.47 19.07
N LEU A 111 59.53 24.66 17.82
CA LEU A 111 58.74 24.29 16.65
C LEU A 111 58.66 22.76 16.50
N GLU A 112 59.73 22.03 16.76
CA GLU A 112 59.75 20.56 16.75
C GLU A 112 58.81 19.98 17.82
N GLU A 113 58.84 20.52 19.04
CA GLU A 113 57.91 20.16 20.11
C GLU A 113 56.46 20.43 19.72
N LEU A 114 56.18 21.58 19.10
CA LEU A 114 54.84 21.91 18.61
C LEU A 114 54.39 20.94 17.51
N VAL A 115 55.28 20.58 16.59
CA VAL A 115 54.99 19.59 15.53
C VAL A 115 54.69 18.22 16.14
N ALA A 116 55.46 17.79 17.14
CA ALA A 116 55.19 16.53 17.85
C ALA A 116 53.82 16.55 18.54
N TYR A 117 53.52 17.62 19.28
CA TYR A 117 52.22 17.81 19.93
C TYR A 117 51.04 17.78 18.95
N LEU A 118 51.16 18.49 17.83
CA LEU A 118 50.11 18.51 16.80
C LEU A 118 49.92 17.15 16.14
N ARG A 119 51.02 16.39 15.91
CA ARG A 119 50.93 15.02 15.40
C ARG A 119 50.19 14.10 16.35
N ASP A 120 50.48 14.18 17.65
CA ASP A 120 49.81 13.40 18.68
C ASP A 120 48.32 13.75 18.77
N GLN A 121 47.96 15.04 18.72
CA GLN A 121 46.55 15.46 18.67
C GLN A 121 45.81 14.89 17.45
N VAL A 122 46.41 14.98 16.26
CA VAL A 122 45.78 14.45 15.04
C VAL A 122 45.59 12.94 15.15
N GLN A 123 46.57 12.24 15.73
CA GLN A 123 46.48 10.80 15.92
C GLN A 123 45.41 10.43 16.95
N ASP A 124 45.31 11.15 18.08
CA ASP A 124 44.26 10.93 19.09
C ASP A 124 42.86 11.13 18.50
N ILE A 125 42.64 12.24 17.77
CA ILE A 125 41.37 12.52 17.09
C ILE A 125 41.03 11.41 16.10
N ARG A 126 42.01 10.95 15.30
CA ARG A 126 41.80 9.86 14.33
C ARG A 126 41.38 8.56 15.00
N VAL A 127 42.06 8.17 16.09
CA VAL A 127 41.76 6.94 16.83
C VAL A 127 40.38 7.03 17.48
N ARG A 128 40.08 8.16 18.15
CA ARG A 128 38.78 8.41 18.78
C ARG A 128 37.64 8.40 17.77
N SER A 129 37.80 9.10 16.65
CA SER A 129 36.79 9.16 15.58
C SER A 129 36.55 7.79 14.95
N ASN A 130 37.61 7.02 14.67
CA ASN A 130 37.46 5.66 14.13
C ASN A 130 36.71 4.75 15.10
N ARG A 131 37.06 4.79 16.39
CA ARG A 131 36.38 4.01 17.43
C ARG A 131 34.90 4.40 17.55
N GLN A 132 34.61 5.70 17.55
CA GLN A 132 33.23 6.20 17.60
C GLN A 132 32.44 5.79 16.37
N GLY A 133 33.03 5.89 15.17
CA GLY A 133 32.40 5.45 13.93
C GLY A 133 32.05 3.97 13.94
N LYS A 134 32.97 3.11 14.38
CA LYS A 134 32.71 1.67 14.55
C LYS A 134 31.57 1.39 15.53
N PHE A 135 31.55 2.08 16.66
CA PHE A 135 30.49 1.92 17.65
C PHE A 135 29.13 2.34 17.10
N VAL A 136 29.05 3.51 16.47
CA VAL A 136 27.79 4.01 15.87
C VAL A 136 27.30 3.07 14.76
N ASN A 137 28.18 2.61 13.88
CA ASN A 137 27.82 1.64 12.83
C ASN A 137 27.30 0.34 13.44
N SER A 138 27.98 -0.22 14.45
CA SER A 138 27.55 -1.45 15.11
C SER A 138 26.18 -1.28 15.79
N CYS A 139 25.92 -0.15 16.45
CA CYS A 139 24.61 0.15 17.02
C CYS A 139 23.53 0.27 15.94
N ALA A 140 23.82 0.94 14.83
CA ALA A 140 22.89 1.09 13.71
C ALA A 140 22.56 -0.27 13.07
N GLU A 141 23.57 -1.11 12.81
CA GLU A 141 23.41 -2.48 12.30
C GLU A 141 22.56 -3.33 13.25
N GLN A 142 22.82 -3.26 14.55
CA GLN A 142 22.05 -4.00 15.55
C GLN A 142 20.57 -3.56 15.59
N LEU A 143 20.31 -2.25 15.52
CA LEU A 143 18.95 -1.70 15.47
C LEU A 143 18.20 -2.17 14.21
N VAL A 144 18.87 -2.11 13.06
CA VAL A 144 18.30 -2.60 11.79
C VAL A 144 18.02 -4.10 11.88
N CYS A 145 18.96 -4.91 12.37
CA CYS A 145 18.77 -6.35 12.51
C CYS A 145 17.64 -6.69 13.48
N GLN A 146 17.51 -5.97 14.59
CA GLN A 146 16.40 -6.15 15.52
C GLN A 146 15.06 -5.79 14.87
N GLY A 147 15.00 -4.65 14.17
CA GLY A 147 13.81 -4.22 13.43
C GLY A 147 13.38 -5.25 12.38
N LEU A 148 14.33 -5.75 11.57
CA LEU A 148 14.07 -6.78 10.57
C LEU A 148 13.53 -8.08 11.20
N LYS A 149 14.08 -8.52 12.34
CA LYS A 149 13.61 -9.72 13.03
C LYS A 149 12.19 -9.56 13.57
N VAL A 150 11.89 -8.42 14.21
CA VAL A 150 10.55 -8.13 14.74
C VAL A 150 9.54 -8.05 13.60
N ASN A 151 9.88 -7.34 12.52
CA ASN A 151 9.00 -7.23 11.36
C ASN A 151 8.78 -8.59 10.69
N SER A 152 9.82 -9.37 10.47
CA SER A 152 9.69 -10.71 9.86
C SER A 152 8.86 -11.66 10.73
N GLN A 153 9.00 -11.59 12.07
CA GLN A 153 8.14 -12.37 12.96
C GLN A 153 6.68 -11.92 12.85
N LYS A 154 6.43 -10.60 12.80
CA LYS A 154 5.08 -10.07 12.67
C LYS A 154 4.44 -10.39 11.32
N GLU A 155 5.24 -10.36 10.26
CA GLU A 155 4.83 -10.75 8.91
C GLU A 155 4.40 -12.22 8.89
N LYS A 156 5.20 -13.13 9.47
CA LYS A 156 4.82 -14.54 9.60
C LYS A 156 3.54 -14.76 10.40
N GLU A 157 3.37 -14.07 11.52
CA GLU A 157 2.12 -14.15 12.31
C GLU A 157 0.89 -13.75 11.49
N LEU A 158 1.03 -12.70 10.67
CA LEU A 158 -0.05 -12.24 9.79
C LEU A 158 -0.28 -13.21 8.63
N GLU A 159 0.78 -13.78 8.05
CA GLU A 159 0.69 -14.82 7.02
C GLU A 159 -0.04 -16.07 7.54
N ASP A 160 0.28 -16.51 8.76
CA ASP A 160 -0.38 -17.63 9.42
C ASP A 160 -1.88 -17.32 9.69
N GLU A 161 -2.20 -16.11 10.15
CA GLU A 161 -3.58 -15.67 10.37
C GLU A 161 -4.38 -15.63 9.05
N VAL A 162 -3.76 -15.11 7.98
CA VAL A 162 -4.36 -15.11 6.64
C VAL A 162 -4.60 -16.54 6.16
N GLY A 163 -3.65 -17.46 6.37
CA GLY A 163 -3.81 -18.88 6.04
C GLY A 163 -5.02 -19.50 6.73
N ILE A 164 -5.12 -19.32 8.06
CA ILE A 164 -6.25 -19.84 8.85
C ILE A 164 -7.59 -19.25 8.39
N LEU A 165 -7.63 -17.95 8.09
CA LEU A 165 -8.85 -17.30 7.62
C LEU A 165 -9.26 -17.79 6.22
N GLN A 166 -8.29 -18.06 5.34
CA GLN A 166 -8.55 -18.64 4.02
C GLN A 166 -9.11 -20.07 4.13
N GLU A 167 -8.52 -20.91 4.98
CA GLU A 167 -9.02 -22.26 5.26
C GLU A 167 -10.47 -22.23 5.77
N ARG A 168 -10.76 -21.40 6.79
CA ARG A 168 -12.11 -21.23 7.32
C ARG A 168 -13.11 -20.74 6.27
N THR A 169 -12.68 -19.79 5.44
CA THR A 169 -13.54 -19.26 4.36
C THR A 169 -13.86 -20.35 3.35
N GLU A 170 -12.90 -21.23 3.02
CA GLU A 170 -13.12 -22.33 2.09
C GLU A 170 -14.00 -23.42 2.70
N GLU A 171 -13.83 -23.74 3.99
CA GLU A 171 -14.74 -24.61 4.74
C GLU A 171 -16.18 -24.07 4.72
N GLU A 172 -16.38 -22.78 5.01
CA GLU A 172 -17.70 -22.14 4.97
C GLU A 172 -18.33 -22.20 3.58
N LYS A 173 -17.56 -21.95 2.51
CA LYS A 173 -18.04 -22.09 1.13
C LYS A 173 -18.45 -23.52 0.82
N ASN A 174 -17.66 -24.52 1.25
CA ASN A 174 -17.97 -25.92 1.01
C ASN A 174 -19.28 -26.32 1.72
N VAL A 175 -19.42 -25.98 3.00
CA VAL A 175 -20.65 -26.22 3.77
C VAL A 175 -21.84 -25.50 3.13
N HIS A 176 -21.66 -24.25 2.70
CA HIS A 176 -22.71 -23.48 2.02
C HIS A 176 -23.16 -24.17 0.72
N ASN A 177 -22.23 -24.61 -0.12
CA ASN A 177 -22.52 -25.30 -1.37
C ASN A 177 -23.25 -26.63 -1.12
N GLU A 178 -22.84 -27.40 -0.12
CA GLU A 178 -23.51 -28.65 0.27
C GLU A 178 -24.94 -28.39 0.76
N LEU A 179 -25.13 -27.37 1.61
CA LEU A 179 -26.44 -26.97 2.11
C LEU A 179 -27.36 -26.49 0.97
N GLU A 180 -26.85 -25.66 0.07
CA GLU A 180 -27.60 -25.16 -1.07
C GLU A 180 -28.01 -26.33 -1.99
N THR A 181 -27.09 -27.26 -2.24
CA THR A 181 -27.37 -28.46 -3.04
C THR A 181 -28.42 -29.35 -2.35
N PHE A 182 -28.34 -29.53 -1.03
CA PHE A 182 -29.35 -30.25 -0.26
C PHE A 182 -30.73 -29.59 -0.37
N LEU A 183 -30.81 -28.28 -0.18
CA LEU A 183 -32.07 -27.52 -0.29
C LEU A 183 -32.66 -27.58 -1.69
N LYS A 184 -31.84 -27.45 -2.74
CA LYS A 184 -32.26 -27.62 -4.14
C LYS A 184 -32.87 -29.02 -4.39
N ARG A 185 -32.25 -30.08 -3.86
CA ARG A 185 -32.79 -31.45 -3.95
C ARG A 185 -34.13 -31.59 -3.22
N GLN A 186 -34.26 -31.03 -2.00
CA GLN A 186 -35.52 -31.07 -1.25
C GLN A 186 -36.63 -30.29 -1.97
N HIS A 187 -36.31 -29.12 -2.52
CA HIS A 187 -37.26 -28.33 -3.29
C HIS A 187 -37.75 -29.10 -4.52
N ALA A 188 -36.84 -29.71 -5.28
CA ALA A 188 -37.20 -30.54 -6.44
C ALA A 188 -38.09 -31.73 -6.05
N ASN A 189 -37.81 -32.40 -4.93
CA ASN A 189 -38.63 -33.51 -4.44
C ASN A 189 -40.05 -33.05 -4.06
N LEU A 190 -40.18 -31.90 -3.40
CA LEU A 190 -41.48 -31.32 -3.08
C LEU A 190 -42.24 -30.88 -4.33
N GLN A 191 -41.55 -30.31 -5.31
CA GLN A 191 -42.13 -29.92 -6.58
C GLN A 191 -42.66 -31.13 -7.36
N GLU A 192 -41.93 -32.24 -7.38
CA GLU A 192 -42.37 -33.51 -7.98
C GLU A 192 -43.63 -34.06 -7.27
N LYS A 193 -43.63 -34.08 -5.93
CA LYS A 193 -44.82 -34.47 -5.15
C LYS A 193 -46.01 -33.57 -5.43
N LEU A 194 -45.80 -32.26 -5.54
CA LEU A 194 -46.86 -31.31 -5.87
C LEU A 194 -47.45 -31.60 -7.25
N GLN A 195 -46.60 -31.82 -8.26
CA GLN A 195 -47.04 -32.18 -9.61
C GLN A 195 -47.83 -33.49 -9.62
N PHE A 196 -47.36 -34.52 -8.90
CA PHE A 196 -48.09 -35.77 -8.74
C PHE A 196 -49.50 -35.55 -8.16
N TRP A 197 -49.61 -34.74 -7.10
CA TRP A 197 -50.91 -34.45 -6.49
C TRP A 197 -51.82 -33.66 -7.42
N ILE A 198 -51.31 -32.63 -8.11
CA ILE A 198 -52.07 -31.86 -9.10
C ILE A 198 -52.66 -32.79 -10.17
N GLN A 199 -51.83 -33.63 -10.80
CA GLN A 199 -52.28 -34.57 -11.83
C GLN A 199 -53.33 -35.56 -11.31
N ARG A 200 -53.15 -36.03 -10.07
CA ARG A 200 -54.13 -36.90 -9.41
C ARG A 200 -55.46 -36.17 -9.20
N TYR A 201 -55.42 -34.96 -8.66
CA TYR A 201 -56.62 -34.14 -8.43
C TYR A 201 -57.35 -33.85 -9.74
N GLU A 202 -56.64 -33.45 -10.80
CA GLU A 202 -57.20 -33.21 -12.13
C GLU A 202 -57.90 -34.46 -12.67
N LYS A 203 -57.25 -35.63 -12.59
CA LYS A 203 -57.82 -36.90 -13.04
C LYS A 203 -59.07 -37.30 -12.26
N ASP A 204 -59.07 -37.09 -10.95
CA ASP A 204 -60.22 -37.43 -10.12
C ASP A 204 -61.38 -36.42 -10.31
N MET A 205 -61.07 -35.15 -10.54
CA MET A 205 -62.04 -34.12 -10.95
C MET A 205 -62.68 -34.47 -12.30
N GLU A 206 -61.88 -34.86 -13.29
CA GLU A 206 -62.38 -35.26 -14.61
C GLU A 206 -63.33 -36.46 -14.52
N LYS A 207 -62.98 -37.49 -13.74
CA LYS A 207 -63.89 -38.63 -13.50
C LYS A 207 -65.19 -38.20 -12.85
N LYS A 208 -65.15 -37.31 -11.85
CA LYS A 208 -66.35 -36.81 -11.17
C LYS A 208 -67.22 -35.99 -12.11
N GLU A 209 -66.62 -35.17 -12.96
CA GLU A 209 -67.33 -34.40 -13.97
C GLU A 209 -67.97 -35.29 -15.04
N GLN A 210 -67.29 -36.37 -15.46
CA GLN A 210 -67.86 -37.40 -16.33
C GLN A 210 -69.03 -38.14 -15.66
N GLU A 211 -68.91 -38.51 -14.38
CA GLU A 211 -70.01 -39.12 -13.59
C GLU A 211 -71.22 -38.18 -13.50
N ILE A 212 -71.00 -36.91 -13.19
CA ILE A 212 -72.05 -35.88 -13.12
C ILE A 212 -72.74 -35.75 -14.48
N THR A 213 -71.97 -35.63 -15.56
CA THR A 213 -72.51 -35.52 -16.93
C THR A 213 -73.33 -36.75 -17.30
N ALA A 214 -72.86 -37.96 -16.97
CA ALA A 214 -73.60 -39.19 -17.22
C ALA A 214 -74.91 -39.26 -16.42
N LEU A 215 -74.92 -38.83 -15.16
CA LEU A 215 -76.12 -38.75 -14.33
C LEU A 215 -77.10 -37.70 -14.84
N GLN A 216 -76.62 -36.53 -15.25
CA GLN A 216 -77.42 -35.48 -15.87
C GLN A 216 -78.09 -36.00 -17.15
N ASN A 217 -77.34 -36.70 -18.01
CA ASN A 217 -77.88 -37.32 -19.22
C ASN A 217 -78.96 -38.36 -18.89
N LYS A 218 -78.72 -39.27 -17.93
CA LYS A 218 -79.72 -40.25 -17.46
C LYS A 218 -81.00 -39.60 -16.91
N ARG A 219 -80.84 -38.53 -16.13
CA ARG A 219 -81.96 -37.73 -15.62
C ARG A 219 -82.75 -37.10 -16.76
N ASN A 220 -82.07 -36.47 -17.72
CA ASN A 220 -82.69 -35.80 -18.86
C ASN A 220 -83.47 -36.80 -19.74
N VAL A 221 -82.92 -37.98 -20.00
CA VAL A 221 -83.61 -39.06 -20.74
C VAL A 221 -84.85 -39.55 -19.98
N SER A 222 -84.73 -39.82 -18.68
CA SER A 222 -85.87 -40.23 -17.85
C SER A 222 -86.96 -39.15 -17.81
N GLN A 223 -86.56 -37.88 -17.70
CA GLN A 223 -87.47 -36.75 -17.71
C GLN A 223 -88.20 -36.62 -19.06
N ALA A 224 -87.49 -36.75 -20.18
CA ALA A 224 -88.09 -36.77 -21.51
C ALA A 224 -89.10 -37.93 -21.65
N ARG A 225 -88.75 -39.13 -21.15
CA ARG A 225 -89.66 -40.28 -21.17
C ARG A 225 -90.93 -40.06 -20.36
N ILE A 226 -90.81 -39.46 -19.17
CA ILE A 226 -91.98 -39.11 -18.35
C ILE A 226 -92.83 -38.08 -19.08
N GLN A 227 -92.23 -37.03 -19.66
CA GLN A 227 -92.97 -36.02 -20.43
C GLN A 227 -93.71 -36.63 -21.63
N GLU A 228 -93.08 -37.54 -22.37
CA GLU A 228 -93.73 -38.29 -23.46
C GLU A 228 -94.92 -39.12 -22.98
N LEU A 229 -94.76 -39.89 -21.89
CA LEU A 229 -95.83 -40.71 -21.33
C LEU A 229 -96.97 -39.84 -20.79
N SER A 230 -96.67 -38.76 -20.08
CA SER A 230 -97.67 -37.80 -19.62
C SER A 230 -98.43 -37.18 -20.78
N LYS A 231 -97.76 -36.87 -21.90
CA LYS A 231 -98.43 -36.42 -23.13
C LYS A 231 -99.36 -37.49 -23.67
N LYS A 232 -98.89 -38.73 -23.85
CA LYS A 232 -99.74 -39.85 -24.32
C LYS A 232 -100.95 -40.09 -23.42
N CYS A 233 -100.79 -40.01 -22.10
CA CYS A 233 -101.91 -40.16 -21.16
C CYS A 233 -102.93 -39.03 -21.32
N ARG A 234 -102.49 -37.78 -21.50
CA ARG A 234 -103.39 -36.66 -21.80
C ARG A 234 -104.12 -36.88 -23.13
N ASP A 235 -103.39 -37.21 -24.18
CA ASP A 235 -103.97 -37.47 -25.51
C ASP A 235 -105.03 -38.61 -25.44
N MET A 236 -104.74 -39.70 -24.71
CA MET A 236 -105.71 -40.79 -24.49
C MET A 236 -106.92 -40.38 -23.65
N GLN A 237 -106.71 -39.55 -22.62
CA GLN A 237 -107.80 -39.03 -21.79
C GLN A 237 -108.73 -38.13 -22.60
N GLU A 238 -108.17 -37.27 -23.45
CA GLU A 238 -108.93 -36.45 -24.40
C GLU A 238 -109.78 -37.34 -25.31
N VAL A 239 -109.21 -38.37 -25.95
CA VAL A 239 -109.95 -39.32 -26.79
C VAL A 239 -111.07 -40.05 -26.02
N ILE A 240 -110.83 -40.44 -24.75
CA ILE A 240 -111.87 -41.09 -23.91
C ILE A 240 -113.00 -40.11 -23.59
N ILE A 241 -112.67 -38.86 -23.27
CA ILE A 241 -113.67 -37.82 -23.00
C ILE A 241 -114.47 -37.57 -24.28
N GLU A 242 -113.81 -37.41 -25.42
CA GLU A 242 -114.43 -37.26 -26.74
C GLU A 242 -115.40 -38.41 -27.03
N ASP A 243 -114.96 -39.68 -26.98
CA ASP A 243 -115.82 -40.86 -27.21
C ASP A 243 -117.01 -40.93 -26.22
N ARG A 244 -116.80 -40.56 -24.95
CA ARG A 244 -117.91 -40.49 -23.97
C ARG A 244 -118.92 -39.42 -24.33
N THR A 245 -118.45 -38.21 -24.67
CA THR A 245 -119.30 -37.09 -25.06
C THR A 245 -120.05 -37.39 -26.35
N GLU A 246 -119.40 -38.02 -27.34
CA GLU A 246 -120.04 -38.45 -28.59
C GLU A 246 -121.12 -39.51 -28.34
N LYS A 247 -120.87 -40.52 -27.49
CA LYS A 247 -121.87 -41.51 -27.08
C LYS A 247 -123.03 -40.90 -26.30
N GLU A 248 -122.77 -39.91 -25.45
CA GLU A 248 -123.81 -39.16 -24.76
C GLU A 248 -124.65 -38.33 -25.73
N HIS A 249 -124.01 -37.61 -26.66
CA HIS A 249 -124.69 -36.88 -27.72
C HIS A 249 -125.54 -37.81 -28.60
N LEU A 250 -125.03 -38.97 -28.99
CA LEU A 250 -125.77 -39.94 -29.78
C LEU A 250 -126.97 -40.52 -29.01
N ARG A 251 -126.80 -40.83 -27.72
CA ARG A 251 -127.91 -41.28 -26.85
C ARG A 251 -128.98 -40.20 -26.71
N ALA A 252 -128.57 -38.95 -26.48
CA ALA A 252 -129.49 -37.82 -26.37
C ALA A 252 -130.24 -37.56 -27.69
N GLN A 253 -129.57 -37.71 -28.85
CA GLN A 253 -130.21 -37.65 -30.16
C GLN A 253 -131.24 -38.76 -30.35
N LEU A 254 -130.87 -40.02 -30.06
CA LEU A 254 -131.80 -41.16 -30.14
C LEU A 254 -133.00 -40.98 -29.20
N GLU A 255 -132.79 -40.51 -27.96
CA GLU A 255 -133.87 -40.24 -27.01
C GLU A 255 -134.78 -39.11 -27.50
N LYS A 256 -134.21 -38.06 -28.09
CA LYS A 256 -134.97 -36.97 -28.71
C LYS A 256 -135.81 -37.48 -29.87
N GLU A 257 -135.21 -38.24 -30.80
CA GLU A 257 -135.95 -38.84 -31.91
C GLU A 257 -137.02 -39.82 -31.41
N GLN A 258 -136.76 -40.58 -30.34
CA GLN A 258 -137.74 -41.48 -29.73
C GLN A 258 -138.93 -40.68 -29.17
N LYS A 259 -138.67 -39.60 -28.43
CA LYS A 259 -139.70 -38.68 -27.92
C LYS A 259 -140.48 -38.03 -29.06
N GLU A 260 -139.81 -37.64 -30.14
CA GLU A 260 -140.44 -37.10 -31.36
C GLU A 260 -141.31 -38.15 -32.05
N ARG A 261 -140.86 -39.42 -32.16
CA ARG A 261 -141.66 -40.55 -32.68
C ARG A 261 -142.86 -40.85 -31.79
N ASP A 262 -142.71 -40.82 -30.48
CA ASP A 262 -143.80 -41.05 -29.53
C ASP A 262 -144.81 -39.90 -29.58
N ALA A 263 -144.34 -38.65 -29.66
CA ALA A 263 -145.20 -37.48 -29.87
C ALA A 263 -145.92 -37.55 -31.21
N ALA A 264 -145.22 -37.87 -32.30
CA ALA A 264 -145.81 -38.09 -33.61
C ALA A 264 -146.86 -39.22 -33.57
N THR A 265 -146.58 -40.32 -32.85
CA THR A 265 -147.53 -41.42 -32.67
C THR A 265 -148.76 -40.98 -31.87
N LYS A 266 -148.58 -40.20 -30.79
CA LYS A 266 -149.70 -39.62 -30.02
C LYS A 266 -150.52 -38.66 -30.87
N ILE A 267 -149.90 -37.80 -31.67
CA ILE A 267 -150.58 -36.89 -32.62
C ILE A 267 -151.32 -37.70 -33.68
N GLN A 268 -150.69 -38.72 -34.27
CA GLN A 268 -151.33 -39.60 -35.24
C GLN A 268 -152.50 -40.38 -34.61
N ALA A 269 -152.37 -40.86 -33.36
CA ALA A 269 -153.42 -41.56 -32.64
C ALA A 269 -154.57 -40.62 -32.25
N TRP A 270 -154.26 -39.39 -31.82
CA TRP A 270 -155.25 -38.35 -31.58
C TRP A 270 -155.97 -37.96 -32.87
N TRP A 271 -155.25 -37.80 -33.99
CA TRP A 271 -155.83 -37.51 -35.30
C TRP A 271 -156.70 -38.66 -35.80
N ARG A 272 -156.24 -39.92 -35.72
CA ARG A 272 -157.03 -41.12 -36.03
C ARG A 272 -158.27 -41.22 -35.14
N GLY A 273 -158.14 -40.98 -33.84
CA GLY A 273 -159.25 -40.96 -32.90
C GLY A 273 -160.23 -39.79 -33.13
N THR A 274 -159.74 -38.65 -33.59
CA THR A 274 -160.55 -37.48 -33.97
C THR A 274 -161.24 -37.71 -35.32
N LEU A 275 -160.58 -38.35 -36.29
CA LEU A 275 -161.18 -38.84 -37.53
C LEU A 275 -162.36 -39.79 -37.25
N VAL A 276 -162.21 -40.69 -36.27
CA VAL A 276 -163.27 -41.60 -35.81
C VAL A 276 -164.39 -40.84 -35.09
N ARG A 277 -164.08 -39.88 -34.21
CA ARG A 277 -165.08 -39.16 -33.39
C ARG A 277 -165.79 -38.00 -34.10
N LYS A 278 -165.18 -37.35 -35.09
CA LYS A 278 -165.79 -36.29 -35.90
C LYS A 278 -166.46 -36.81 -37.19
N GLY A 279 -166.56 -38.13 -37.39
CA GLY A 279 -167.33 -38.70 -38.50
C GLY A 279 -166.76 -38.44 -39.91
N LEU A 280 -165.48 -38.06 -40.04
CA LEU A 280 -164.79 -37.88 -41.33
C LEU A 280 -164.06 -39.15 -41.78
N GLY A 281 -164.57 -40.31 -41.39
CA GLY A 281 -164.07 -41.62 -41.78
C GLY A 281 -165.03 -42.30 -42.75
N SER A 282 -164.70 -42.28 -44.05
CA SER A 282 -165.32 -43.20 -45.01
C SER A 282 -164.80 -44.63 -44.77
N PRO A 283 -165.65 -45.67 -44.85
CA PRO A 283 -165.31 -47.03 -44.45
C PRO A 283 -164.70 -47.80 -45.62
N LYS A 284 -163.64 -48.59 -45.37
CA LYS A 284 -163.37 -49.81 -46.14
C LYS A 284 -162.54 -50.80 -45.34
N LYS A 285 -163.17 -51.95 -45.10
CA LYS A 285 -162.52 -53.25 -44.92
C LYS A 285 -161.60 -53.48 -46.12
N ASP A 286 -160.45 -54.10 -45.90
CA ASP A 286 -160.12 -55.27 -46.70
C ASP A 286 -159.33 -56.33 -45.92
N LYS A 287 -159.82 -57.55 -46.09
CA LYS A 287 -159.19 -58.80 -45.66
C LYS A 287 -158.10 -59.14 -46.67
N SER A 288 -156.94 -59.59 -46.23
CA SER A 288 -156.25 -60.67 -46.97
C SER A 288 -155.45 -61.58 -46.04
N LYS A 289 -155.89 -62.85 -46.03
CA LYS A 289 -155.16 -64.04 -45.57
C LYS A 289 -153.90 -64.28 -46.41
N SER A 290 -152.83 -64.71 -45.76
CA SER A 290 -151.76 -65.62 -46.22
C SER A 290 -150.86 -65.80 -44.98
N LYS A 291 -150.66 -66.92 -44.28
CA LYS A 291 -150.42 -68.36 -44.54
C LYS A 291 -149.15 -68.66 -45.36
N GLY A 292 -148.11 -69.10 -44.63
CA GLY A 292 -146.84 -69.69 -45.11
C GLY A 292 -145.64 -68.82 -44.71
N GLY A 293 -144.55 -69.28 -44.11
CA GLY A 293 -144.08 -70.60 -43.72
C GLY A 293 -142.58 -70.51 -43.37
N LYS A 294 -142.16 -71.23 -42.32
CA LYS A 294 -140.89 -71.97 -42.17
C LYS A 294 -139.52 -71.34 -42.58
N LYS A 295 -138.64 -71.28 -41.57
CA LYS A 295 -137.35 -72.01 -41.44
C LYS A 295 -136.07 -71.46 -42.12
N GLY A 296 -135.04 -71.23 -41.28
CA GLY A 296 -133.61 -71.35 -41.62
C GLY A 296 -132.74 -70.22 -41.03
N LYS A 297 -131.88 -70.44 -40.01
CA LYS A 297 -130.44 -70.89 -40.09
C LYS A 297 -129.64 -70.04 -41.09
N LYS A 298 -128.42 -69.52 -40.85
CA LYS A 298 -127.24 -69.81 -39.99
C LYS A 298 -126.35 -68.54 -40.13
N LYS A 299 -125.66 -68.02 -39.11
CA LYS A 299 -124.39 -68.47 -38.50
C LYS A 299 -123.12 -68.15 -39.34
N LYS A 300 -122.19 -67.42 -38.68
CA LYS A 300 -120.72 -67.31 -38.89
C LYS A 300 -120.29 -66.56 -40.17
N LYS A 301 -119.26 -65.70 -40.12
CA LYS A 301 -117.98 -65.84 -39.39
C LYS A 301 -117.50 -64.50 -38.87
#